data_AF-A0A9P5P7T3-F1
#
_entry.id   AF-A0A9P5P7T3-F1
#
_cell.length_a   1.000
_cell.length_b   1.000
_cell.length_c   1.000
_cell.angle_alpha   90.00
_cell.angle_beta   90.00
_cell.angle_gamma   90.00
#
_symmetry.space_group_name_H-M   'P 1'
#
loop_
_entity.id
_entity.type
_entity.pdbx_description
1 polymer ?
#
loop_
_entity_poly.entity_id
_entity_poly.type
_entity_poly.pdbx_seq_one_letter_code
_entity_poly.pdbx_strand_id
1 'polypeptide(L)'
;MAVNTKRTGLDEAASVTKEKDVWMHMLYAEQQRLDGYKEAVVHAQKRKSLFDKKVLESREGKVEFQEGDLVQYRFNQMDNTHSTKVKLAVRWSLLVWVAKWLENSYELVWRNGTRVDGGPFHVHCVRGFRANPGTKLWEEQAEVERSRDSKEKGRREAESEDNKLAEVGSVDIADDVCS
;
A
#
# COMPACT_ATOMS: atom_id res chain seq x y z
N MET A 1 32.16 -10.40 5.88
CA MET A 1 33.09 -9.69 4.97
C MET A 1 34.45 -9.66 5.62
N ALA A 2 35.40 -10.47 5.12
CA ALA A 2 36.79 -10.31 5.48
C ALA A 2 37.34 -9.16 4.64
N VAL A 3 37.67 -8.05 5.28
CA VAL A 3 38.40 -6.97 4.63
C VAL A 3 39.81 -7.51 4.41
N ASN A 4 40.21 -7.66 3.16
CA ASN A 4 41.53 -8.15 2.78
C ASN A 4 42.57 -7.05 3.04
N THR A 5 42.73 -6.65 4.30
CA THR A 5 43.82 -5.77 4.73
C THR A 5 45.04 -6.61 5.03
N LYS A 6 46.21 -6.11 4.65
CA LYS A 6 47.49 -6.73 5.00
C LYS A 6 47.55 -6.93 6.52
N ARG A 7 48.13 -8.05 6.95
CA ARG A 7 48.31 -8.39 8.37
C ARG A 7 49.16 -7.30 9.03
N THR A 8 48.63 -6.60 10.02
CA THR A 8 49.38 -5.56 10.77
C THR A 8 50.54 -6.21 11.51
N GLY A 9 51.73 -5.60 11.43
CA GLY A 9 52.92 -6.07 12.16
C GLY A 9 52.77 -5.91 13.67
N LEU A 10 53.41 -6.77 14.46
CA LEU A 10 53.35 -6.71 15.93
C LEU A 10 53.90 -5.38 16.48
N ASP A 11 54.91 -4.82 15.82
CA ASP A 11 55.54 -3.54 16.22
C ASP A 11 54.62 -2.34 15.99
N GLU A 12 53.80 -2.38 14.94
CA GLU A 12 52.79 -1.34 14.67
C GLU A 12 51.62 -1.45 15.65
N ALA A 13 51.21 -2.67 15.99
CA ALA A 13 50.13 -2.92 16.96
C ALA A 13 50.51 -2.51 18.40
N ALA A 14 51.79 -2.55 18.75
CA ALA A 14 52.31 -2.13 20.06
C ALA A 14 52.62 -0.62 20.14
N SER A 15 52.51 0.12 19.03
CA SER A 15 52.84 1.54 18.97
C SER A 15 51.71 2.43 19.52
N VAL A 16 52.07 3.63 20.00
CA VAL A 16 51.08 4.62 20.45
C VAL A 16 50.22 5.06 19.27
N THR A 17 48.90 4.99 19.44
CA THR A 17 47.92 5.29 18.39
C THR A 17 48.12 6.71 17.87
N LYS A 18 48.37 6.85 16.57
CA LYS A 18 48.51 8.18 15.95
C LYS A 18 47.12 8.74 15.67
N GLU A 19 46.97 10.05 15.77
CA GLU A 19 45.71 10.74 15.50
C GLU A 19 45.15 10.43 14.09
N LYS A 20 46.04 10.28 13.10
CA LYS A 20 45.69 9.88 11.73
C LYS A 20 45.04 8.50 11.64
N ASP A 21 45.47 7.56 12.47
CA ASP A 21 44.93 6.19 12.48
C ASP A 21 43.52 6.20 13.07
N VAL A 22 43.28 7.02 14.11
CA VAL A 22 41.94 7.23 14.68
C VAL A 22 40.98 7.82 13.63
N TRP A 23 41.41 8.86 12.92
CA TRP A 23 40.61 9.45 11.82
C TRP A 23 40.30 8.45 10.72
N MET A 24 41.27 7.61 10.34
CA MET A 24 41.06 6.56 9.34
C MET A 24 40.03 5.53 9.79
N HIS A 25 40.08 5.12 11.06
CA HIS A 25 39.08 4.21 11.64
C HIS A 25 37.69 4.84 11.70
N MET A 26 37.57 6.12 12.06
CA MET A 26 36.30 6.85 12.06
C MET A 26 35.71 6.94 10.65
N LEU A 27 36.53 7.30 9.65
CA LEU A 27 36.10 7.36 8.25
C LEU A 27 35.65 5.99 7.75
N TYR A 28 36.37 4.93 8.13
CA TYR A 28 36.02 3.56 7.75
C TYR A 28 34.70 3.09 8.39
N ALA A 29 34.46 3.42 9.66
CA ALA A 29 33.20 3.13 10.33
C ALA A 29 32.02 3.85 9.66
N GLU A 30 32.20 5.12 9.28
CA GLU A 30 31.19 5.88 8.53
C GLU A 30 30.90 5.26 7.16
N GLN A 31 31.95 4.86 6.42
CA GLN A 31 31.79 4.17 5.15
C GLN A 31 31.01 2.85 5.30
N GLN A 32 31.36 2.03 6.29
CA GLN A 32 30.64 0.78 6.56
C GLN A 32 29.17 1.00 6.92
N ARG A 33 28.86 2.07 7.66
CA ARG A 33 27.48 2.44 7.99
C ARG A 33 26.69 2.80 6.73
N LEU A 34 27.28 3.59 5.83
CA LEU A 34 26.66 3.97 4.57
C LEU A 34 26.47 2.77 3.63
N ASP A 35 27.48 1.92 3.50
CA ASP A 35 27.42 0.71 2.68
C ASP A 35 26.37 -0.27 3.23
N GLY A 36 26.34 -0.46 4.55
CA GLY A 36 25.33 -1.29 5.22
C GLY A 36 23.91 -0.78 5.00
N TYR A 37 23.70 0.55 5.09
CA TYR A 37 22.41 1.16 4.80
C TYR A 37 22.00 0.98 3.34
N LYS A 38 22.93 1.22 2.40
CA LYS A 38 22.68 1.04 0.96
C LYS A 38 22.24 -0.39 0.65
N GLU A 39 22.94 -1.39 1.17
CA GLU A 39 22.58 -2.79 0.98
C GLU A 39 21.23 -3.13 1.62
N ALA A 40 20.93 -2.58 2.81
CA ALA A 40 19.63 -2.77 3.45
C ALA A 40 18.48 -2.21 2.58
N VAL A 41 18.66 -1.01 2.00
CA VAL A 41 17.68 -0.39 1.09
C VAL A 41 17.51 -1.23 -0.18
N VAL A 42 18.60 -1.64 -0.81
CA VAL A 42 18.56 -2.49 -2.02
C VAL A 42 17.85 -3.82 -1.72
N HIS A 43 18.15 -4.45 -0.59
CA HIS A 43 17.50 -5.68 -0.17
C HIS A 43 15.99 -5.48 0.11
N ALA A 44 15.61 -4.38 0.77
CA ALA A 44 14.21 -4.04 1.00
C ALA A 44 13.45 -3.82 -0.31
N GLN A 45 14.03 -3.10 -1.27
CA GLN A 45 13.45 -2.88 -2.60
C GLN A 45 13.26 -4.21 -3.35
N LYS A 46 14.27 -5.10 -3.35
CA LYS A 46 14.16 -6.44 -3.95
C LYS A 46 13.05 -7.27 -3.31
N ARG A 47 12.93 -7.24 -1.98
CA ARG A 47 11.84 -7.95 -1.29
C ARG A 47 10.48 -7.39 -1.64
N LYS A 48 10.34 -6.07 -1.72
CA LYS A 48 9.10 -5.40 -2.14
C LYS A 48 8.74 -5.80 -3.58
N SER A 49 9.68 -5.72 -4.52
CA SER A 49 9.41 -6.07 -5.92
C SER A 49 9.03 -7.54 -6.09
N LEU A 50 9.66 -8.45 -5.34
CA LEU A 50 9.30 -9.87 -5.34
C LEU A 50 7.92 -10.11 -4.73
N PHE A 51 7.56 -9.37 -3.67
CA PHE A 51 6.23 -9.43 -3.08
C PHE A 51 5.17 -8.91 -4.06
N ASP A 52 5.38 -7.73 -4.65
CA ASP A 52 4.47 -7.12 -5.62
C ASP A 52 4.25 -8.04 -6.82
N LYS A 53 5.32 -8.65 -7.34
CA LYS A 53 5.23 -9.66 -8.41
C LYS A 53 4.37 -10.85 -7.99
N LYS A 54 4.57 -11.39 -6.78
CA LYS A 54 3.77 -12.52 -6.28
C LYS A 54 2.30 -12.15 -6.08
N VAL A 55 2.02 -10.93 -5.62
CA VAL A 55 0.63 -10.45 -5.46
C VAL A 55 -0.05 -10.33 -6.82
N LEU A 56 0.63 -9.76 -7.82
CA LEU A 56 0.11 -9.65 -9.19
C LEU A 56 -0.09 -11.00 -9.88
N GLU A 57 0.81 -11.96 -9.64
CA GLU A 57 0.70 -13.33 -10.16
C GLU A 57 -0.31 -14.20 -9.40
N SER A 58 -0.78 -13.75 -8.22
CA SER A 58 -1.74 -14.51 -7.43
C SER A 58 -3.12 -14.53 -8.11
N ARG A 59 -3.90 -15.60 -7.86
CA ARG A 59 -5.25 -15.75 -8.39
C ARG A 59 -6.18 -14.58 -8.02
N GLU A 60 -5.97 -14.01 -6.84
CA GLU A 60 -6.79 -12.93 -6.29
C GLU A 60 -6.29 -11.56 -6.76
N GLY A 61 -5.04 -11.48 -7.23
CA GLY A 61 -4.43 -10.25 -7.72
C GLY A 61 -4.35 -9.16 -6.64
N LYS A 62 -4.33 -7.92 -7.11
CA LYS A 62 -4.48 -6.74 -6.24
C LYS A 62 -5.96 -6.60 -5.88
N VAL A 63 -6.29 -6.90 -4.62
CA VAL A 63 -7.67 -6.77 -4.12
C VAL A 63 -7.90 -5.32 -3.71
N GLU A 64 -8.68 -4.59 -4.50
CA GLU A 64 -9.13 -3.23 -4.19
C GLU A 64 -10.65 -3.19 -4.26
N PHE A 65 -11.27 -2.57 -3.25
CA PHE A 65 -12.71 -2.35 -3.21
C PHE A 65 -12.98 -0.85 -3.24
N GLN A 66 -14.07 -0.47 -3.89
CA GLN A 66 -14.52 0.91 -3.95
C GLN A 66 -15.69 1.18 -2.99
N GLU A 67 -15.89 2.45 -2.65
CA GLU A 67 -17.00 2.89 -1.80
C GLU A 67 -18.35 2.55 -2.45
N GLY A 68 -19.14 1.73 -1.78
CA GLY A 68 -20.42 1.17 -2.24
C GLY A 68 -20.30 -0.27 -2.75
N ASP A 69 -19.13 -0.92 -2.68
CA ASP A 69 -19.01 -2.32 -3.11
C ASP A 69 -19.65 -3.24 -2.10
N LEU A 70 -20.29 -4.30 -2.59
CA LEU A 70 -20.87 -5.33 -1.75
C LEU A 70 -19.81 -6.37 -1.41
N VAL A 71 -19.53 -6.50 -0.11
CA VAL A 71 -18.48 -7.35 0.41
C VAL A 71 -18.96 -8.19 1.59
N GLN A 72 -18.17 -9.19 1.96
CA GLN A 72 -18.31 -9.94 3.20
C GLN A 72 -17.00 -9.87 3.97
N TYR A 73 -17.07 -9.76 5.29
CA TYR A 73 -15.89 -9.78 6.14
C TYR A 73 -15.79 -11.10 6.91
N ARG A 74 -14.58 -11.45 7.31
CA ARG A 74 -14.26 -12.68 8.05
C ARG A 74 -14.33 -12.43 9.55
N PHE A 75 -14.92 -13.35 10.29
CA PHE A 75 -14.89 -13.33 11.76
C PHE A 75 -13.55 -13.85 12.30
N ASN A 76 -12.59 -12.95 12.56
CA ASN A 76 -11.23 -13.31 12.99
C ASN A 76 -11.19 -14.08 14.32
N GLN A 77 -12.11 -13.79 15.24
CA GLN A 77 -12.20 -14.46 16.55
C GLN A 77 -12.44 -15.98 16.44
N MET A 78 -12.95 -16.44 15.30
CA MET A 78 -13.24 -17.86 15.05
C MET A 78 -11.99 -18.66 14.65
N ASP A 79 -10.92 -18.00 14.21
CA ASP A 79 -9.74 -18.69 13.71
C ASP A 79 -8.87 -19.27 14.83
N ASN A 80 -8.81 -18.58 15.97
CA ASN A 80 -8.02 -19.00 17.14
C ASN A 80 -8.80 -19.89 18.12
N THR A 81 -10.12 -20.00 17.94
CA THR A 81 -10.98 -20.74 18.86
C THR A 81 -11.23 -22.17 18.38
N HIS A 82 -10.51 -23.13 18.96
CA HIS A 82 -10.67 -24.56 18.64
C HIS A 82 -11.85 -25.21 19.38
N SER A 83 -13.07 -24.73 19.14
CA SER A 83 -14.29 -25.38 19.64
C SER A 83 -15.10 -26.01 18.51
N THR A 84 -15.81 -27.12 18.79
CA THR A 84 -16.66 -27.79 17.79
C THR A 84 -17.75 -26.86 17.25
N LYS A 85 -18.31 -26.00 18.11
CA LYS A 85 -19.30 -24.99 17.71
C LYS A 85 -18.71 -23.99 16.69
N VAL A 86 -17.49 -23.52 16.93
CA VAL A 86 -16.80 -22.58 16.02
C VAL A 86 -16.40 -23.24 14.71
N LYS A 87 -16.01 -24.52 14.73
CA LYS A 87 -15.67 -25.29 13.52
C LYS A 87 -16.85 -25.45 12.57
N LEU A 88 -18.07 -25.56 13.10
CA LEU A 88 -19.30 -25.71 12.31
C LEU A 88 -19.94 -24.37 11.91
N ALA A 89 -19.54 -23.27 12.55
CA ALA A 89 -20.12 -21.97 12.28
C ALA A 89 -19.56 -21.34 10.99
N VAL A 90 -20.39 -20.51 10.35
CA VAL A 90 -20.05 -19.82 9.11
C VAL A 90 -18.93 -18.80 9.37
N ARG A 91 -17.86 -18.85 8.57
CA ARG A 91 -16.66 -18.00 8.75
C ARG A 91 -16.80 -16.58 8.22
N TRP A 92 -17.75 -16.35 7.33
CA TRP A 92 -17.98 -15.08 6.65
C TRP A 92 -19.28 -14.46 7.11
N SER A 93 -19.30 -13.14 7.23
CA SER A 93 -20.47 -12.36 7.59
C SER A 93 -21.55 -12.40 6.51
N LEU A 94 -22.71 -11.84 6.87
CA LEU A 94 -23.67 -11.37 5.88
C LEU A 94 -23.08 -10.23 5.03
N LEU A 95 -23.79 -9.89 3.96
CA LEU A 95 -23.38 -8.89 2.98
C LEU A 95 -23.38 -7.48 3.60
N VAL A 96 -22.31 -6.75 3.37
CA VAL A 96 -22.08 -5.38 3.85
C VAL A 96 -21.56 -4.49 2.72
N TRP A 97 -21.78 -3.19 2.84
CA TRP A 97 -21.30 -2.18 1.91
C TRP A 97 -19.96 -1.60 2.40
N VAL A 98 -19.05 -1.32 1.49
CA VAL A 98 -17.85 -0.52 1.77
C VAL A 98 -18.28 0.94 1.87
N ALA A 99 -18.07 1.58 3.02
CA ALA A 99 -18.42 2.99 3.21
C ALA A 99 -17.25 3.91 2.88
N LYS A 100 -16.06 3.60 3.38
CA LYS A 100 -14.88 4.42 3.20
C LYS A 100 -13.63 3.57 3.04
N TRP A 101 -12.74 4.06 2.18
CA TRP A 101 -11.40 3.50 1.99
C TRP A 101 -10.36 4.23 2.86
N LEU A 102 -9.57 3.47 3.64
CA LEU A 102 -8.48 3.93 4.52
C LEU A 102 -7.19 3.17 4.18
N GLU A 103 -6.81 3.12 2.90
CA GLU A 103 -5.63 2.40 2.36
C GLU A 103 -5.76 0.87 2.35
N ASN A 104 -5.21 0.17 3.35
CA ASN A 104 -5.32 -1.31 3.40
C ASN A 104 -6.50 -1.77 4.23
N SER A 105 -7.30 -0.83 4.73
CA SER A 105 -8.45 -1.08 5.58
C SER A 105 -9.69 -0.35 5.08
N TYR A 106 -10.85 -0.91 5.39
CA TYR A 106 -12.16 -0.42 4.95
C TYR A 106 -13.09 -0.23 6.13
N GLU A 107 -13.83 0.88 6.13
CA GLU A 107 -15.00 1.02 6.98
C GLU A 107 -16.19 0.34 6.29
N LEU A 108 -16.84 -0.57 7.01
CA LEU A 108 -17.96 -1.34 6.49
C LEU A 108 -19.26 -0.87 7.13
N VAL A 109 -20.33 -0.89 6.35
CA VAL A 109 -21.67 -0.49 6.75
C VAL A 109 -22.66 -1.59 6.38
N TRP A 110 -23.54 -1.93 7.31
CA TRP A 110 -24.65 -2.84 7.05
C TRP A 110 -25.62 -2.22 6.03
N ARG A 111 -26.45 -3.05 5.40
CA ARG A 111 -27.50 -2.57 4.48
C ARG A 111 -28.46 -1.56 5.11
N ASN A 112 -28.56 -1.55 6.44
CA ASN A 112 -29.40 -0.63 7.21
C ASN A 112 -28.74 0.74 7.45
N GLY A 113 -27.51 0.98 6.97
CA GLY A 113 -26.75 2.22 7.18
C GLY A 113 -25.93 2.26 8.47
N THR A 114 -26.08 1.26 9.35
CA THR A 114 -25.29 1.16 10.58
C THR A 114 -23.87 0.71 10.29
N ARG A 115 -22.87 1.34 10.92
CA ARG A 115 -21.48 0.89 10.85
C ARG A 115 -21.34 -0.49 11.47
N VAL A 116 -20.47 -1.31 10.88
CA VAL A 116 -20.15 -2.64 11.40
C VAL A 116 -19.25 -2.48 12.64
N ASP A 117 -19.61 -3.18 13.72
CA ASP A 117 -18.81 -3.21 14.94
C ASP A 117 -17.49 -3.97 14.71
N GLY A 118 -16.39 -3.47 15.28
CA GLY A 118 -15.06 -4.07 15.14
C GLY A 118 -14.00 -3.18 14.48
N GLY A 119 -14.35 -1.94 14.14
CA GLY A 119 -13.40 -0.95 13.59
C GLY A 119 -13.13 -1.16 12.09
N PRO A 120 -12.10 -0.52 11.54
CA PRO A 120 -11.77 -0.68 10.12
C PRO A 120 -11.20 -2.09 9.85
N PHE A 121 -11.69 -2.72 8.79
CA PHE A 121 -11.37 -4.10 8.43
C PHE A 121 -10.26 -4.14 7.38
N HIS A 122 -9.22 -4.95 7.63
CA HIS A 122 -8.13 -5.14 6.67
C HIS A 122 -8.63 -5.81 5.38
N VAL A 123 -8.05 -5.45 4.23
CA VAL A 123 -8.44 -5.94 2.90
C VAL A 123 -8.47 -7.47 2.81
N HIS A 124 -7.49 -8.16 3.38
CA HIS A 124 -7.43 -9.64 3.40
C HIS A 124 -8.48 -10.31 4.30
N CYS A 125 -9.16 -9.56 5.16
CA CYS A 125 -10.30 -10.04 5.94
C CYS A 125 -11.63 -9.79 5.23
N VAL A 126 -11.60 -9.18 4.04
CA VAL A 126 -12.77 -8.82 3.24
C VAL A 126 -12.72 -9.58 1.91
N ARG A 127 -13.87 -9.97 1.40
CA ARG A 127 -14.01 -10.54 0.06
C ARG A 127 -15.14 -9.88 -0.71
N GLY A 128 -14.93 -9.68 -2.00
CA GLY A 128 -15.97 -9.20 -2.90
C GLY A 128 -17.09 -10.24 -3.04
N PHE A 129 -18.33 -9.77 -3.05
CA PHE A 129 -19.48 -10.59 -3.37
C PHE A 129 -20.05 -10.15 -4.72
N ARG A 130 -20.18 -11.10 -5.66
CA ARG A 130 -20.86 -10.85 -6.94
C ARG A 130 -22.28 -11.37 -6.85
N ALA A 131 -23.25 -10.46 -6.91
CA ALA A 131 -24.64 -10.83 -6.95
C ALA A 131 -24.97 -11.55 -8.27
N ASN A 132 -25.82 -12.57 -8.20
CA ASN A 132 -26.30 -13.25 -9.40
C ASN A 132 -27.27 -12.34 -10.18
N PRO A 133 -27.20 -12.31 -11.53
CA PRO A 133 -28.11 -11.52 -12.35
C PRO A 133 -29.58 -11.82 -12.03
N GLY A 134 -30.42 -10.77 -12.03
CA GLY A 134 -31.86 -10.89 -11.77
C GLY A 134 -32.26 -10.99 -10.28
N THR A 135 -31.31 -10.83 -9.36
CA THR A 135 -31.62 -10.66 -7.92
C THR A 135 -31.77 -9.18 -7.56
N LYS A 136 -32.56 -8.84 -6.54
CA LYS A 136 -32.68 -7.44 -6.05
C LYS A 136 -31.33 -6.82 -5.71
N LEU A 137 -30.42 -7.63 -5.15
CA LEU A 137 -29.06 -7.20 -4.84
C LEU A 137 -28.25 -6.82 -6.08
N TRP A 138 -28.49 -7.51 -7.20
CA TRP A 138 -27.84 -7.20 -8.46
C TRP A 138 -28.34 -5.88 -9.03
N GLU A 139 -29.63 -5.59 -8.92
CA GLU A 139 -30.19 -4.29 -9.33
C GLU A 139 -29.63 -3.13 -8.50
N GLU A 140 -29.60 -3.30 -7.16
CA GLU A 140 -29.01 -2.33 -6.22
C GLU A 140 -27.53 -2.08 -6.55
N GLN A 141 -26.76 -3.15 -6.78
CA GLN A 141 -25.35 -3.02 -7.14
C GLN A 141 -25.17 -2.30 -8.50
N ALA A 142 -25.98 -2.64 -9.50
CA ALA A 142 -25.93 -2.00 -10.81
C ALA A 142 -26.33 -0.51 -10.76
N GLU A 143 -27.16 -0.10 -9.80
CA GLU A 143 -27.48 1.32 -9.58
C GLU A 143 -26.32 2.09 -8.93
N VAL A 144 -25.63 1.47 -7.97
CA VAL A 144 -24.41 2.04 -7.38
C VAL A 144 -23.31 2.17 -8.44
N GLU A 145 -23.10 1.14 -9.26
CA GLU A 145 -22.13 1.17 -10.36
C GLU A 145 -22.45 2.29 -11.38
N ARG A 146 -23.72 2.44 -11.79
CA ARG A 146 -24.16 3.54 -12.66
C ARG A 146 -23.95 4.93 -12.03
N SER A 147 -24.21 5.06 -10.74
CA SER A 147 -23.99 6.31 -10.00
C SER A 147 -22.51 6.66 -9.86
N ARG A 148 -21.62 5.67 -9.91
CA ARG A 148 -20.17 5.88 -9.94
C ARG A 148 -19.69 6.28 -11.31
N ASP A 149 -20.09 5.55 -12.36
CA ASP A 149 -19.67 5.83 -13.74
C ASP A 149 -20.02 7.27 -14.14
N SER A 150 -21.19 7.76 -13.73
CA SER A 150 -21.61 9.14 -13.94
C SER A 150 -20.75 10.16 -13.17
N LYS A 151 -20.43 9.92 -11.90
CA LYS A 151 -19.53 10.79 -11.12
C LYS A 151 -18.12 10.81 -11.68
N GLU A 152 -17.58 9.65 -12.07
CA GLU A 152 -16.24 9.54 -12.62
C GLU A 152 -16.15 10.22 -13.99
N LYS A 153 -17.17 10.07 -14.84
CA LYS A 153 -17.24 10.79 -16.11
C LYS A 153 -17.28 12.31 -15.92
N GLY A 154 -18.10 12.81 -14.99
CA GLY A 154 -18.13 14.25 -14.67
C GLY A 154 -16.80 14.77 -14.14
N ARG A 155 -16.09 13.99 -13.32
CA ARG A 155 -14.75 14.36 -12.83
C ARG A 155 -13.71 14.43 -13.96
N ARG A 156 -13.71 13.45 -14.87
CA ARG A 156 -12.80 13.44 -16.04
C ARG A 156 -13.08 14.60 -16.99
N GLU A 157 -14.35 14.96 -17.17
CA GLU A 157 -14.75 16.13 -17.98
C GLU A 157 -14.25 17.43 -17.35
N ALA A 158 -14.43 17.63 -16.04
CA ALA A 158 -13.91 18.80 -15.32
C ALA A 158 -12.38 18.90 -15.37
N GLU A 159 -11.65 17.80 -15.14
CA GLU A 159 -10.18 17.78 -15.24
C GLU A 159 -9.69 18.10 -16.67
N SER A 160 -10.48 17.76 -17.70
CA SER A 160 -10.16 18.09 -19.09
C SER A 160 -10.41 19.56 -19.45
N GLU A 161 -11.40 20.20 -18.83
CA GLU A 161 -11.68 21.64 -19.00
C GLU A 161 -10.64 22.50 -18.28
N ASP A 162 -10.24 22.11 -17.07
CA ASP A 162 -9.16 22.78 -16.32
C ASP A 162 -7.82 22.69 -17.07
N ASN A 163 -7.52 21.52 -17.67
CA ASN A 163 -6.29 21.35 -18.44
C ASN A 163 -6.30 22.15 -19.76
N LYS A 164 -7.47 22.34 -20.40
CA LYS A 164 -7.62 23.24 -21.56
C LYS A 164 -7.46 24.71 -21.19
N LEU A 165 -7.92 25.12 -20.01
CA LEU A 165 -7.73 26.50 -19.50
C LEU A 165 -6.26 26.79 -19.18
N ALA A 166 -5.50 25.79 -18.71
CA ALA A 166 -4.07 25.92 -18.45
C ALA A 166 -3.23 26.10 -19.74
N GLU A 167 -3.60 25.46 -20.86
CA GLU A 167 -2.91 25.63 -22.15
C GLU A 167 -3.13 27.00 -22.80
N VAL A 168 -4.26 27.67 -22.54
CA VAL A 168 -4.54 29.01 -23.11
C VAL A 168 -3.85 30.14 -22.33
N GLY A 169 -3.35 29.86 -21.11
CA GLY A 169 -2.69 30.81 -20.23
C GLY A 169 -1.19 31.03 -20.48
N SER A 170 -0.53 30.23 -21.32
CA SER A 170 0.86 30.46 -21.71
C SER A 170 0.95 31.43 -22.89
N VAL A 171 0.61 32.70 -22.65
CA VAL A 171 0.94 33.79 -23.58
C VAL A 171 2.34 34.28 -23.23
N ASP A 172 3.22 34.23 -24.23
CA ASP A 172 4.64 34.56 -24.17
C ASP A 172 4.90 35.92 -23.49
N ILE A 173 5.48 35.89 -22.29
CA ILE A 173 6.13 37.07 -21.71
C ILE A 173 7.48 37.17 -22.42
N ALA A 174 7.55 38.02 -23.44
CA ALA A 174 8.79 38.41 -24.07
C ALA A 174 9.68 39.11 -23.03
N ASP A 175 10.81 38.51 -22.70
CA ASP A 175 11.87 39.09 -21.88
C ASP A 175 12.53 40.26 -22.63
N ASP A 176 12.00 41.47 -22.42
CA ASP A 176 12.65 42.71 -22.84
C ASP A 176 13.67 43.11 -21.77
N VAL A 177 14.85 42.50 -21.82
CA VAL A 177 15.99 42.85 -20.96
C VAL A 177 16.64 44.12 -21.52
N CYS A 178 16.34 45.25 -20.87
CA CYS A 178 16.97 46.54 -21.12
C CYS A 178 18.50 46.49 -20.94
N SER A 179 19.17 47.25 -21.82
CA SER A 179 20.61 47.47 -21.98
C SER A 179 21.32 48.09 -20.77
#